data_AF-A5DDF0-F1
#
_entry.id   AF-A5DDF0-F1
#
_cell.length_a   1.000
_cell.length_b   1.000
_cell.length_c   1.000
_cell.angle_alpha   90.00
_cell.angle_beta   90.00
_cell.angle_gamma   90.00
#
_symmetry.space_group_name_H-M   'P 1'
#
loop_
_entity.id
_entity.type
_entity.pdbx_description
1 polymer ?
#
loop_
_entity_poly.entity_id
_entity_poly.type
_entity_poly.pdbx_seq_one_letter_code
_entity_poly.pdbx_strand_id
1 'polypeptide(L)'
;MGYFSKSFYKQQQDQIREELGEELLELTLRYLPHLRPQKQQNDYWELIAIKLNETLALKRIGERHDTGPRQSLDEISTINGPRVKEIYEYEMKQYVPSFHPRPAGSSQGADIAIYVPRGRKERIIHELKSLQNHDVEIITEISKNKLRESWEQHLENDFKDTQTSEDDEQDEEPKNKAGSLLEKARESSKEKLIESLIDQIASRDRKVDKLTREVKKLLDLNHALVGGEREEIGER
;
A
#
# COMPACT_ATOMS: atom_id res chain seq x y z
N MET A 1 -37.14 -10.46 -16.09
CA MET A 1 -35.74 -9.98 -16.06
C MET A 1 -35.73 -8.54 -16.56
N GLY A 2 -35.47 -7.57 -15.68
CA GLY A 2 -35.41 -6.17 -16.08
C GLY A 2 -34.04 -5.85 -16.69
N TYR A 3 -33.99 -5.68 -18.01
CA TYR A 3 -32.85 -5.07 -18.68
C TYR A 3 -32.86 -3.57 -18.35
N PHE A 4 -32.33 -3.18 -17.19
CA PHE A 4 -31.99 -1.79 -16.97
C PHE A 4 -30.86 -1.44 -17.92
N SER A 5 -31.19 -0.82 -19.05
CA SER A 5 -30.22 -0.24 -19.96
C SER A 5 -29.31 0.68 -19.16
N LYS A 6 -27.99 0.43 -19.18
CA LYS A 6 -27.01 1.33 -18.57
C LYS A 6 -27.30 2.76 -19.05
N SER A 7 -27.22 3.75 -18.18
CA SER A 7 -27.41 5.14 -18.58
C SER A 7 -26.42 5.51 -19.69
N PHE A 8 -26.84 6.37 -20.62
CA PHE A 8 -25.99 6.85 -21.72
C PHE A 8 -24.63 7.35 -21.22
N TYR A 9 -24.62 8.03 -20.08
CA TYR A 9 -23.40 8.48 -19.41
C TYR A 9 -22.46 7.34 -19.03
N LYS A 10 -23.00 6.24 -18.49
CA LYS A 10 -22.20 5.07 -18.11
C LYS A 10 -21.67 4.33 -19.34
N GLN A 11 -22.44 4.27 -20.43
CA GLN A 11 -21.98 3.71 -21.70
C GLN A 11 -20.82 4.54 -22.29
N GLN A 12 -20.94 5.86 -22.30
CA GLN A 12 -19.88 6.76 -22.75
C GLN A 12 -18.62 6.62 -21.88
N GLN A 13 -18.76 6.49 -20.56
CA GLN A 13 -17.62 6.23 -19.67
C GLN A 13 -16.95 4.87 -19.93
N ASP A 14 -17.74 3.81 -20.16
CA ASP A 14 -17.21 2.47 -20.47
C ASP A 14 -16.46 2.49 -21.81
N GLN A 15 -17.00 3.17 -22.83
CA GLN A 15 -16.35 3.33 -24.13
C GLN A 15 -15.02 4.09 -24.03
N ILE A 16 -15.02 5.23 -23.33
CA ILE A 16 -13.80 6.00 -23.05
C ILE A 16 -12.76 5.13 -22.33
N ARG A 17 -13.17 4.28 -21.39
CA ARG A 17 -12.24 3.39 -20.68
C ARG A 17 -11.64 2.31 -21.59
N GLU A 18 -12.45 1.71 -22.46
CA GLU A 18 -11.95 0.71 -23.41
C GLU A 18 -10.96 1.32 -24.41
N GLU A 19 -11.25 2.51 -24.93
CA GLU A 19 -10.37 3.22 -25.88
C GLU A 19 -9.03 3.63 -25.26
N LEU A 20 -9.02 4.01 -23.97
CA LEU A 20 -7.85 4.57 -23.29
C LEU A 20 -7.07 3.54 -22.47
N GLY A 21 -7.70 2.44 -22.07
CA GLY A 21 -7.23 1.59 -21.00
C GLY A 21 -5.84 1.02 -21.24
N GLU A 22 -5.53 0.56 -22.46
CA GLU A 22 -4.22 -0.01 -22.77
C GLU A 22 -3.11 1.05 -22.81
N GLU A 23 -3.32 2.18 -23.50
CA GLU A 23 -2.34 3.27 -23.59
C GLU A 23 -2.05 3.89 -22.23
N LEU A 24 -3.10 4.06 -21.42
CA LEU A 24 -2.99 4.51 -20.05
C LEU A 24 -2.06 3.59 -19.27
N LEU A 25 -2.27 2.28 -19.34
CA LEU A 25 -1.49 1.30 -18.59
C LEU A 25 -0.03 1.27 -19.06
N GLU A 26 0.22 1.41 -20.36
CA GLU A 26 1.59 1.52 -20.89
C GLU A 26 2.31 2.79 -20.39
N LEU A 27 1.65 3.94 -20.45
CA LEU A 27 2.21 5.19 -19.91
C LEU A 27 2.42 5.08 -18.40
N THR A 28 1.51 4.42 -17.69
CA THR A 28 1.62 4.22 -16.25
C THR A 28 2.79 3.29 -15.90
N LEU A 29 3.04 2.24 -16.70
CA LEU A 29 4.21 1.36 -16.56
C LEU A 29 5.52 2.10 -16.86
N ARG A 30 5.51 3.04 -17.81
CA ARG A 30 6.70 3.83 -18.15
C ARG A 30 7.05 4.88 -17.11
N TYR A 31 6.07 5.61 -16.59
CA TYR A 31 6.29 6.75 -15.71
C TYR A 31 6.19 6.41 -14.22
N LEU A 32 5.52 5.29 -13.90
CA LEU A 32 5.35 4.75 -12.55
C LEU A 32 4.90 5.81 -11.53
N PRO A 33 3.77 6.51 -11.79
CA PRO A 33 3.31 7.61 -10.94
C PRO A 33 2.97 7.16 -9.51
N HIS A 34 2.49 5.92 -9.35
CA HIS A 34 2.16 5.31 -8.06
C HIS A 34 3.40 5.04 -7.19
N LEU A 35 4.59 5.02 -7.79
CA LEU A 35 5.88 4.82 -7.10
C LEU A 35 6.52 6.12 -6.65
N ARG A 36 5.96 7.27 -7.05
CA ARG A 36 6.52 8.57 -6.71
C ARG A 36 6.11 9.01 -5.31
N PRO A 37 6.93 9.83 -4.63
CA PRO A 37 6.53 10.48 -3.39
C PRO A 37 5.21 11.24 -3.58
N GLN A 38 4.35 11.23 -2.56
CA GLN A 38 2.98 11.76 -2.67
C GLN A 38 2.90 13.22 -3.17
N LYS A 39 3.93 14.03 -2.90
CA LYS A 39 4.05 15.41 -3.39
C LYS A 39 4.20 15.51 -4.92
N GLN A 40 4.78 14.50 -5.57
CA GLN A 40 5.05 14.46 -7.01
C GLN A 40 4.04 13.58 -7.77
N GLN A 41 3.27 12.74 -7.09
CA GLN A 41 2.33 11.82 -7.77
C GLN A 41 1.37 12.55 -8.69
N ASN A 42 0.80 13.68 -8.24
CA ASN A 42 -0.16 14.45 -9.01
C ASN A 42 0.45 14.99 -10.33
N ASP A 43 1.68 15.49 -10.28
CA ASP A 43 2.38 16.01 -11.46
C ASP A 43 2.62 14.91 -12.51
N TYR A 44 2.94 13.69 -12.06
CA TYR A 44 3.11 12.55 -12.96
C TYR A 44 1.77 12.07 -13.53
N TRP A 45 0.67 12.14 -12.78
CA TRP A 45 -0.66 11.86 -13.32
C TRP A 45 -1.08 12.90 -14.37
N GLU A 46 -0.76 14.17 -14.16
CA GLU A 46 -0.99 15.23 -15.15
C GLU A 46 -0.11 15.03 -16.40
N LEU A 47 1.16 14.67 -16.23
CA LEU A 47 2.05 14.36 -17.35
C LEU A 47 1.52 13.19 -18.19
N ILE A 48 1.01 12.14 -17.54
CA ILE A 48 0.38 11.01 -18.22
C ILE A 48 -0.86 11.50 -18.97
N ALA A 49 -1.71 12.31 -18.34
CA ALA A 49 -2.90 12.86 -18.97
C ALA A 49 -2.59 13.69 -20.22
N ILE A 50 -1.57 14.54 -20.16
CA ILE A 50 -1.08 15.31 -21.32
C ILE A 50 -0.67 14.37 -22.45
N LYS A 51 0.18 13.38 -22.16
CA LYS A 51 0.67 12.41 -23.16
C LYS A 51 -0.45 11.60 -23.77
N LEU A 52 -1.45 11.25 -22.97
CA LEU A 52 -2.60 10.48 -23.41
C LEU A 52 -3.50 11.34 -24.32
N ASN A 53 -3.70 12.60 -23.98
CA ASN A 53 -4.39 13.54 -24.87
C ASN A 53 -3.62 13.75 -26.18
N GLU A 54 -2.28 13.79 -26.14
CA GLU A 54 -1.44 13.85 -27.35
C GLU A 54 -1.58 12.61 -28.23
N THR A 55 -1.57 11.39 -27.65
CA THR A 55 -1.74 10.15 -28.44
C THR A 55 -3.11 10.08 -29.10
N LEU A 56 -4.17 10.47 -28.37
CA LEU A 56 -5.52 10.53 -28.92
C LEU A 56 -5.66 11.55 -30.04
N ALA A 57 -5.06 12.73 -29.87
CA ALA A 57 -5.06 13.76 -30.90
C ALA A 57 -4.38 13.23 -32.18
N LEU A 58 -3.22 12.59 -32.05
CA LEU A 58 -2.48 12.01 -33.18
C LEU A 58 -3.24 10.88 -33.88
N LYS A 59 -3.87 9.97 -33.13
CA LYS A 59 -4.70 8.89 -33.71
C LYS A 59 -5.84 9.44 -34.55
N ARG A 60 -6.58 10.42 -34.02
CA ARG A 60 -7.70 11.04 -34.74
C ARG A 60 -7.26 11.86 -35.95
N ILE A 61 -6.05 12.43 -35.93
CA ILE A 61 -5.46 13.08 -37.12
C ILE A 61 -5.10 12.03 -38.17
N GLY A 62 -4.53 10.88 -37.77
CA GLY A 62 -4.19 9.78 -38.69
C GLY A 62 -5.40 9.08 -39.32
N GLU A 63 -6.54 9.03 -38.63
CA GLU A 63 -7.80 8.48 -39.15
C GLU A 63 -8.51 9.44 -40.13
N ARG A 64 -8.23 10.74 -40.04
CA ARG A 64 -8.81 11.78 -40.90
C ARG A 64 -7.97 11.99 -42.16
N HIS A 65 -8.00 11.02 -43.06
CA HIS A 65 -7.43 11.18 -44.39
C HIS A 65 -8.32 11.96 -45.38
N ASP A 66 -9.54 12.36 -45.02
CA ASP A 66 -10.41 13.14 -45.93
C ASP A 66 -11.24 14.26 -45.26
N THR A 67 -11.06 15.47 -45.78
CA THR A 67 -11.96 16.64 -45.84
C THR A 67 -12.30 17.45 -44.57
N GLY A 68 -11.84 18.70 -44.52
CA GLY A 68 -12.48 19.80 -43.75
C GLY A 68 -11.57 20.61 -42.82
N PRO A 69 -11.82 21.92 -42.62
CA PRO A 69 -10.93 22.84 -41.90
C PRO A 69 -10.84 22.50 -40.40
N ARG A 70 -9.72 22.93 -39.79
CA ARG A 70 -9.18 22.70 -38.43
C ARG A 70 -10.11 22.83 -37.20
N GLN A 71 -11.43 22.96 -37.36
CA GLN A 71 -12.40 23.20 -36.29
C GLN A 71 -12.61 22.01 -35.31
N SER A 72 -12.11 20.82 -35.62
CA SER A 72 -12.32 19.62 -34.80
C SER A 72 -11.22 19.34 -33.75
N LEU A 73 -10.17 20.16 -33.69
CA LEU A 73 -9.15 20.04 -32.62
C LEU A 73 -9.66 20.60 -31.29
N ASP A 74 -10.56 21.58 -31.34
CA ASP A 74 -11.16 22.20 -30.14
C ASP A 74 -12.21 21.30 -29.46
N GLU A 75 -12.68 20.25 -30.14
CA GLU A 75 -13.58 19.22 -29.59
C GLU A 75 -12.83 18.00 -29.01
N ILE A 76 -11.51 18.07 -28.88
CA ILE A 76 -10.77 17.02 -28.16
C ILE A 76 -11.16 17.13 -26.69
N SER A 77 -12.00 16.21 -26.23
CA SER A 77 -12.26 16.00 -24.80
C SER A 77 -10.94 15.67 -24.12
N THR A 78 -10.31 16.68 -23.52
CA THR A 78 -9.06 16.54 -22.79
C THR A 78 -9.36 15.95 -21.42
N ILE A 79 -8.59 14.93 -21.06
CA ILE A 79 -8.70 14.26 -19.77
C ILE A 79 -7.62 14.84 -18.85
N ASN A 80 -7.95 15.05 -17.58
CA ASN A 80 -7.02 15.57 -16.57
C ASN A 80 -6.39 14.44 -15.74
N GLY A 81 -5.28 14.74 -15.06
CA GLY A 81 -4.55 13.79 -14.21
C GLY A 81 -5.42 13.05 -13.19
N PRO A 82 -6.31 13.72 -12.43
CA PRO A 82 -7.21 13.05 -11.48
C PRO A 82 -8.11 12.02 -12.16
N ARG A 83 -8.69 12.34 -13.33
CA ARG A 83 -9.58 11.40 -14.02
C ARG A 83 -8.82 10.21 -14.59
N VAL A 84 -7.61 10.43 -15.09
CA VAL A 84 -6.69 9.38 -15.53
C VAL A 84 -6.37 8.42 -14.38
N LYS A 85 -6.11 8.95 -13.18
CA LYS A 85 -5.88 8.15 -11.98
C LYS A 85 -7.10 7.31 -11.59
N GLU A 86 -8.31 7.87 -11.65
CA GLU A 86 -9.55 7.11 -11.36
C GLU A 86 -9.74 5.92 -12.33
N ILE A 87 -9.47 6.13 -13.62
CA ILE A 87 -9.56 5.08 -14.64
C ILE A 87 -8.52 3.98 -14.35
N TYR A 88 -7.29 4.38 -14.04
CA TYR A 88 -6.23 3.45 -13.65
C TYR A 88 -6.62 2.60 -12.42
N GLU A 89 -7.08 3.25 -11.35
CA GLU A 89 -7.48 2.54 -10.12
C GLU A 89 -8.64 1.57 -10.37
N TYR A 90 -9.56 1.94 -11.26
CA TYR A 90 -10.65 1.05 -11.67
C TYR A 90 -10.12 -0.19 -12.40
N GLU A 91 -9.25 -0.03 -13.39
CA GLU A 91 -8.63 -1.14 -14.14
C GLU A 91 -7.84 -2.08 -13.22
N MET A 92 -7.07 -1.53 -12.28
CA MET A 92 -6.32 -2.31 -11.28
C MET A 92 -7.25 -3.11 -10.35
N LYS A 93 -8.42 -2.56 -9.99
CA LYS A 93 -9.42 -3.21 -9.12
C LYS A 93 -10.18 -4.32 -9.84
N GLN A 94 -10.50 -4.15 -11.13
CA GLN A 94 -11.20 -5.16 -11.92
C GLN A 94 -10.32 -6.37 -12.27
N TYR A 95 -9.00 -6.20 -12.25
CA TYR A 95 -8.07 -7.26 -12.60
C TYR A 95 -8.00 -8.38 -11.54
N VAL A 96 -8.48 -9.55 -11.94
CA VAL A 96 -8.34 -10.83 -11.21
C VAL A 96 -7.31 -11.69 -11.95
N PRO A 97 -6.17 -12.04 -11.34
CA PRO A 97 -5.17 -12.86 -12.00
C PRO A 97 -5.74 -14.25 -12.32
N SER A 98 -5.65 -14.65 -13.59
CA SER A 98 -6.02 -15.99 -14.02
C SER A 98 -4.87 -16.95 -13.77
N PHE A 99 -4.93 -17.68 -12.67
CA PHE A 99 -4.00 -18.74 -12.34
C PHE A 99 -4.50 -20.06 -12.90
N HIS A 100 -3.64 -20.77 -13.63
CA HIS A 100 -3.95 -22.12 -14.07
C HIS A 100 -3.12 -23.12 -13.25
N PRO A 101 -3.73 -24.23 -12.81
CA PRO A 101 -2.97 -25.32 -12.22
C PRO A 101 -1.96 -25.83 -13.27
N ARG A 102 -0.72 -26.06 -12.83
CA ARG A 102 0.34 -26.57 -13.69
C ARG A 102 -0.08 -27.94 -14.25
N PRO A 103 0.17 -28.25 -15.54
CA PRO A 103 -0.12 -29.58 -16.07
C PRO A 103 0.61 -30.65 -15.26
N ALA A 104 -0.10 -31.68 -14.83
CA ALA A 104 0.48 -32.79 -14.08
C ALA A 104 1.60 -33.45 -14.90
N GLY A 105 2.85 -33.35 -14.43
CA GLY A 105 4.02 -33.92 -15.12
C GLY A 105 5.34 -33.14 -14.97
N SER A 106 5.31 -31.91 -14.44
CA SER A 106 6.53 -31.14 -14.18
C SER A 106 7.17 -31.52 -12.83
N SER A 107 8.38 -32.06 -12.87
CA SER A 107 9.10 -32.73 -11.78
C SER A 107 9.76 -31.83 -10.72
N GLN A 108 9.24 -30.63 -10.47
CA GLN A 108 9.74 -29.77 -9.39
C GLN A 108 8.58 -29.38 -8.48
N GLY A 109 8.75 -29.69 -7.19
CA GLY A 109 7.73 -29.65 -6.16
C GLY A 109 7.11 -28.29 -5.88
N ALA A 110 6.04 -28.36 -5.09
CA ALA A 110 5.06 -27.33 -4.75
C ALA A 110 4.08 -26.99 -5.88
N ASP A 111 2.79 -26.99 -5.52
CA ASP A 111 1.67 -26.49 -6.33
C ASP A 111 1.83 -25.00 -6.60
N ILE A 112 2.75 -24.64 -7.50
CA ILE A 112 2.95 -23.27 -7.91
C ILE A 112 1.99 -23.02 -9.08
N ALA A 113 0.92 -22.29 -8.77
CA ALA A 113 0.01 -21.73 -9.75
C ALA A 113 0.77 -20.85 -10.75
N ILE A 114 0.71 -21.17 -12.04
CA ILE A 114 1.39 -20.38 -13.08
C ILE A 114 0.42 -19.29 -13.55
N TYR A 115 0.86 -18.03 -13.48
CA TYR A 115 0.15 -16.91 -14.09
C TYR A 115 0.20 -17.03 -15.61
N VAL A 116 -0.97 -17.04 -16.24
CA VAL A 116 -1.09 -17.02 -17.71
C VAL A 116 -1.89 -15.77 -18.11
N PRO A 117 -1.22 -14.72 -18.62
CA PRO A 117 -1.92 -13.51 -19.08
C PRO A 117 -2.79 -13.83 -20.30
N ARG A 118 -4.07 -13.44 -20.29
CA ARG A 118 -4.99 -13.60 -21.43
C ARG A 118 -4.89 -12.45 -22.45
N GLY A 119 -3.99 -11.49 -22.26
CA GLY A 119 -3.74 -10.40 -23.20
C GLY A 119 -2.62 -9.44 -22.77
N ARG A 120 -2.29 -8.49 -23.65
CA ARG A 120 -1.25 -7.46 -23.39
C ARG A 120 -1.63 -6.55 -22.21
N LYS A 121 -2.89 -6.09 -22.17
CA LYS A 121 -3.45 -5.31 -21.06
C LYS A 121 -3.28 -6.01 -19.69
N GLU A 122 -3.66 -7.27 -19.60
CA GLU A 122 -3.52 -8.07 -18.35
C GLU A 122 -2.07 -8.28 -17.95
N ARG A 123 -1.16 -8.45 -18.92
CA ARG A 123 0.28 -8.56 -18.64
C ARG A 123 0.81 -7.28 -17.99
N ILE A 124 0.47 -6.12 -18.54
CA ILE A 124 0.89 -4.82 -18.01
C ILE A 124 0.32 -4.62 -16.60
N ILE A 125 -0.95 -4.94 -16.37
CA ILE A 125 -1.56 -4.82 -15.03
C ILE A 125 -0.88 -5.75 -14.01
N HIS A 126 -0.58 -6.99 -14.40
CA HIS A 126 0.13 -7.92 -13.54
C HIS A 126 1.52 -7.41 -13.16
N GLU A 127 2.25 -6.86 -14.13
CA GLU A 127 3.57 -6.26 -13.90
C GLU A 127 3.48 -5.06 -12.96
N LEU A 128 2.52 -4.15 -13.18
CA LEU A 128 2.25 -3.02 -12.29
C LEU A 128 1.91 -3.46 -10.85
N LYS A 129 1.08 -4.49 -10.69
CA LYS A 129 0.77 -5.06 -9.35
C LYS A 129 2.01 -5.69 -8.71
N SER A 130 2.85 -6.36 -9.49
CA SER A 130 4.09 -6.94 -8.97
C SER A 130 5.03 -5.86 -8.45
N LEU A 131 5.19 -4.76 -9.19
CA LEU A 131 6.02 -3.62 -8.77
C LEU A 131 5.50 -3.00 -7.47
N GLN A 132 4.19 -2.74 -7.38
CA GLN A 132 3.56 -2.17 -6.17
C GLN A 132 3.83 -3.00 -4.90
N ASN A 133 3.92 -4.33 -5.03
CA ASN A 133 4.24 -5.21 -3.91
C ASN A 133 5.73 -5.18 -3.55
N HIS A 134 6.62 -5.08 -4.54
CA HIS A 134 8.06 -4.93 -4.30
C HIS A 134 8.37 -3.63 -3.56
N ASP A 135 7.58 -2.57 -3.72
CA ASP A 135 7.78 -1.34 -2.95
C ASP A 135 7.45 -1.51 -1.47
N VAL A 136 6.44 -2.29 -1.12
CA VAL A 136 6.16 -2.56 0.30
C VAL A 136 7.36 -3.29 0.91
N GLU A 137 7.93 -4.26 0.20
CA GLU A 137 9.12 -4.97 0.65
C GLU A 137 10.33 -4.04 0.76
N ILE A 138 10.67 -3.29 -0.29
CA ILE A 138 11.81 -2.35 -0.31
C ILE A 138 11.62 -1.23 0.74
N ILE A 139 10.44 -0.63 0.87
CA ILE A 139 10.15 0.38 1.89
C ILE A 139 10.28 -0.23 3.29
N THR A 140 9.80 -1.47 3.50
CA THR A 140 9.98 -2.14 4.79
C THR A 140 11.45 -2.43 5.08
N GLU A 141 12.25 -2.84 4.10
CA GLU A 141 13.69 -3.03 4.25
C GLU A 141 14.43 -1.72 4.53
N ILE A 142 14.14 -0.66 3.79
CA ILE A 142 14.71 0.68 4.04
C ILE A 142 14.32 1.16 5.44
N SER A 143 13.08 0.96 5.86
CA SER A 143 12.63 1.35 7.20
C SER A 143 13.33 0.55 8.31
N LYS A 144 13.55 -0.76 8.10
CA LYS A 144 14.33 -1.61 9.00
C LYS A 144 15.79 -1.17 9.06
N ASN A 145 16.39 -0.83 7.92
CA ASN A 145 17.78 -0.38 7.85
C ASN A 145 17.97 0.98 8.53
N LYS A 146 17.07 1.94 8.29
CA LYS A 146 17.09 3.24 9.00
C LYS A 146 16.91 3.10 10.51
N LEU A 147 16.05 2.17 10.92
CA LEU A 147 15.90 1.85 12.34
C LEU A 147 17.20 1.24 12.90
N ARG A 148 17.85 0.32 12.18
CA ARG A 148 19.15 -0.21 12.60
C ARG A 148 20.21 0.88 12.70
N GLU A 149 20.34 1.75 11.71
CA GLU A 149 21.27 2.88 11.72
C GLU A 149 21.02 3.80 12.93
N SER A 150 19.76 4.10 13.27
CA SER A 150 19.47 4.93 14.44
C SER A 150 19.86 4.25 15.75
N TRP A 151 19.67 2.93 15.84
CA TRP A 151 20.08 2.15 17.01
C TRP A 151 21.60 2.06 17.12
N GLU A 152 22.29 1.87 16.00
CA GLU A 152 23.76 1.88 15.93
C GLU A 152 24.32 3.24 16.34
N GLN A 153 23.73 4.34 15.88
CA GLN A 153 24.10 5.70 16.31
C GLN A 153 23.86 5.93 17.80
N HIS A 154 22.74 5.44 18.34
CA HIS A 154 22.48 5.52 19.79
C HIS A 154 23.51 4.73 20.59
N LEU A 155 23.81 3.49 20.18
CA LEU A 155 24.86 2.66 20.79
C LEU A 155 26.23 3.32 20.71
N GLU A 156 26.58 3.91 19.56
CA GLU A 156 27.87 4.56 19.39
C GLU A 156 28.02 5.85 20.21
N ASN A 157 26.92 6.60 20.38
CA ASN A 157 26.90 7.75 21.28
C ASN A 157 27.01 7.33 22.74
N ASP A 158 26.27 6.29 23.16
CA ASP A 158 26.37 5.74 24.51
C ASP A 158 27.80 5.24 24.81
N PHE A 159 28.48 4.64 23.82
CA PHE A 159 29.88 4.24 23.93
C PHE A 159 30.86 5.42 24.01
N LYS A 160 30.63 6.49 23.22
CA LYS A 160 31.47 7.70 23.24
C LYS A 160 31.32 8.49 24.53
N ASP A 161 30.11 8.58 25.07
CA ASP A 161 29.84 9.24 26.36
C ASP A 161 30.48 8.48 27.53
N THR A 162 30.65 7.16 27.44
CA THR A 162 31.43 6.39 28.43
C THR A 162 32.94 6.53 28.31
N GLN A 163 33.48 6.97 27.17
CA GLN A 163 34.93 7.16 26.97
C GLN A 163 35.42 8.57 27.31
N THR A 164 34.55 9.58 27.31
CA THR A 164 34.93 10.98 27.56
C THR A 164 34.90 11.38 29.04
N SER A 165 34.55 10.46 29.94
CA SER A 165 34.41 10.71 31.38
C SER A 165 35.55 10.18 32.27
N GLU A 166 36.66 9.69 31.71
CA GLU A 166 37.83 9.26 32.49
C GLU A 166 39.12 9.92 31.98
N ASP A 167 39.34 11.16 32.42
CA ASP A 167 40.67 11.72 32.64
C ASP A 167 40.64 12.41 34.02
N ASP A 168 40.99 11.66 35.07
CA ASP A 168 41.85 12.13 36.16
C ASP A 168 42.28 10.97 37.09
N GLU A 169 43.61 10.81 37.14
CA GLU A 169 44.47 10.26 38.21
C GLU A 169 44.43 8.76 38.62
N GLN A 170 45.56 8.11 38.26
CA GLN A 170 46.36 7.10 38.99
C GLN A 170 45.70 6.30 40.13
N ASP A 171 45.56 4.98 39.95
CA ASP A 171 46.27 3.97 40.77
C ASP A 171 46.05 2.54 40.22
N GLU A 172 47.10 1.72 40.27
CA GLU A 172 47.12 0.31 39.86
C GLU A 172 46.29 -0.57 40.82
N GLU A 173 44.95 -0.49 40.80
CA GLU A 173 44.05 -1.54 41.32
C GLU A 173 42.52 -1.52 40.93
N PRO A 174 42.01 -1.15 39.72
CA PRO A 174 40.56 -0.97 39.54
C PRO A 174 39.83 -1.88 38.53
N LYS A 175 40.44 -2.94 37.95
CA LYS A 175 39.76 -3.74 36.91
C LYS A 175 38.46 -4.44 37.37
N ASN A 176 38.32 -4.75 38.65
CA ASN A 176 37.13 -5.42 39.19
C ASN A 176 36.01 -4.46 39.61
N LYS A 177 36.30 -3.19 39.92
CA LYS A 177 35.29 -2.21 40.34
C LYS A 177 34.55 -1.62 39.14
N ALA A 178 35.27 -1.27 38.07
CA ALA A 178 34.69 -0.80 36.81
C ALA A 178 33.76 -1.85 36.18
N GLY A 179 34.18 -3.12 36.18
CA GLY A 179 33.33 -4.24 35.74
C GLY A 179 32.03 -4.35 36.54
N SER A 180 32.10 -4.25 37.87
CA SER A 180 30.89 -4.34 38.72
C SER A 180 29.96 -3.13 38.59
N LEU A 181 30.50 -1.92 38.33
CA LEU A 181 29.70 -0.72 38.09
C LEU A 181 29.00 -0.80 36.73
N LEU A 182 29.68 -1.32 35.72
CA LEU A 182 29.13 -1.51 34.38
C LEU A 182 28.06 -2.62 34.36
N GLU A 183 28.25 -3.68 35.16
CA GLU A 183 27.26 -4.73 35.34
C GLU A 183 26.00 -4.21 36.06
N LYS A 184 26.16 -3.40 37.10
CA LYS A 184 25.05 -2.69 37.77
C LYS A 184 24.33 -1.71 36.85
N ALA A 185 25.07 -0.96 36.03
CA ALA A 185 24.48 -0.05 35.05
C ALA A 185 23.66 -0.83 34.01
N ARG A 186 24.19 -1.96 33.54
CA ARG A 186 23.51 -2.85 32.59
C ARG A 186 22.27 -3.50 33.20
N GLU A 187 22.33 -3.92 34.46
CA GLU A 187 21.16 -4.44 35.20
C GLU A 187 20.10 -3.36 35.38
N SER A 188 20.47 -2.14 35.79
CA SER A 188 19.53 -1.02 35.92
C SER A 188 18.87 -0.64 34.59
N SER A 189 19.60 -0.76 33.47
CA SER A 189 19.06 -0.53 32.12
C SER A 189 18.05 -1.62 31.72
N LYS A 190 18.37 -2.88 32.00
CA LYS A 190 17.44 -4.00 31.80
C LYS A 190 16.20 -3.86 32.68
N GLU A 191 16.34 -3.43 33.93
CA GLU A 191 15.21 -3.18 34.84
C GLU A 191 14.28 -2.10 34.29
N LYS A 192 14.83 -0.96 33.85
CA LYS A 192 14.03 0.11 33.21
C LYS A 192 13.32 -0.37 31.95
N LEU A 193 13.99 -1.19 31.14
CA LEU A 193 13.36 -1.76 29.94
C LEU A 193 12.21 -2.70 30.33
N ILE A 194 12.42 -3.58 31.32
CA ILE A 194 11.38 -4.47 31.84
C ILE A 194 10.20 -3.68 32.38
N GLU A 195 10.44 -2.63 33.16
CA GLU A 195 9.39 -1.74 33.69
C GLU A 195 8.59 -1.08 32.57
N SER A 196 9.27 -0.56 31.54
CA SER A 196 8.61 0.03 30.37
C SER A 196 7.77 -0.99 29.58
N LEU A 197 8.22 -2.24 29.49
CA LEU A 197 7.48 -3.32 28.84
C LEU A 197 6.26 -3.74 29.66
N ILE A 198 6.39 -3.80 30.99
CA ILE A 198 5.27 -4.05 31.92
C ILE A 198 4.20 -2.96 31.77
N ASP A 199 4.60 -1.69 31.71
CA ASP A 199 3.66 -0.57 31.51
C ASP A 199 2.93 -0.66 30.15
N GLN A 200 3.64 -1.05 29.10
CA GLN A 200 3.03 -1.27 27.79
C GLN A 200 2.03 -2.44 27.79
N ILE A 201 2.36 -3.54 28.48
CA ILE A 201 1.46 -4.68 28.65
C ILE A 201 0.21 -4.23 29.42
N ALA A 202 0.37 -3.56 30.56
CA ALA A 202 -0.74 -3.05 31.35
C ALA A 202 -1.65 -2.08 30.57
N SER A 203 -1.07 -1.23 29.71
CA SER A 203 -1.83 -0.36 28.83
C SER A 203 -2.63 -1.13 27.77
N ARG A 204 -2.04 -2.18 27.20
CA ARG A 204 -2.71 -3.07 26.24
C ARG A 204 -3.82 -3.88 26.89
N ASP A 205 -3.63 -4.40 28.09
CA ASP A 205 -4.65 -5.15 28.83
C ASP A 205 -5.87 -4.26 29.13
N ARG A 206 -5.66 -3.00 29.54
CA ARG A 206 -6.76 -2.03 29.70
C ARG A 206 -7.52 -1.78 28.40
N LYS A 207 -6.84 -1.81 27.26
CA LYS A 207 -7.49 -1.65 25.94
C LYS A 207 -8.29 -2.90 25.57
N VAL A 208 -7.76 -4.09 25.85
CA VAL A 208 -8.48 -5.36 25.69
C VAL A 208 -9.73 -5.36 26.56
N ASP A 209 -9.65 -4.97 27.84
CA ASP A 209 -10.81 -4.91 28.74
C ASP A 209 -11.90 -3.93 28.28
N LYS A 210 -11.51 -2.82 27.65
CA LYS A 210 -12.48 -1.88 27.05
C LYS A 210 -13.18 -2.52 25.86
N LEU A 211 -12.42 -3.12 24.95
CA LEU A 211 -12.97 -3.81 23.78
C LEU A 211 -13.86 -4.99 24.18
N THR A 212 -13.47 -5.78 25.16
CA THR A 212 -14.28 -6.90 25.67
C THR A 212 -15.61 -6.41 26.26
N ARG A 213 -15.60 -5.27 26.98
CA ARG A 213 -16.84 -4.64 27.47
C ARG A 213 -17.71 -4.10 26.33
N GLU A 214 -17.13 -3.50 25.30
CA GLU A 214 -17.87 -3.03 24.13
C GLU A 214 -18.47 -4.20 23.33
N VAL A 215 -17.71 -5.26 23.10
CA VAL A 215 -18.20 -6.49 22.46
C VAL A 215 -19.35 -7.10 23.27
N LYS A 216 -19.22 -7.19 24.60
CA LYS A 216 -20.30 -7.66 25.46
C LYS A 216 -21.54 -6.78 25.33
N LYS A 217 -21.38 -5.45 25.36
CA LYS A 217 -22.50 -4.51 25.18
C LYS A 217 -23.17 -4.65 23.81
N LEU A 218 -22.38 -4.85 22.74
CA LEU A 218 -22.89 -5.08 21.40
C LEU A 218 -23.61 -6.42 21.29
N LEU A 219 -23.09 -7.47 21.94
CA LEU A 219 -23.77 -8.77 22.01
C LEU A 219 -25.09 -8.67 22.78
N ASP A 220 -25.12 -7.97 23.92
CA ASP A 220 -26.34 -7.74 24.70
C ASP A 220 -27.37 -6.93 23.88
N LEU A 221 -26.92 -5.89 23.15
CA LEU A 221 -27.77 -5.13 22.22
C LEU A 221 -28.29 -6.01 21.08
N ASN A 222 -27.45 -6.87 20.52
CA ASN A 222 -27.84 -7.77 19.45
C ASN A 222 -28.83 -8.83 19.94
N HIS A 223 -28.63 -9.37 21.15
CA HIS A 223 -29.60 -10.24 21.82
C HIS A 223 -30.92 -9.51 22.10
N ALA A 224 -30.90 -8.23 22.49
CA ALA A 224 -32.11 -7.44 22.68
C ALA A 224 -32.86 -7.18 21.37
N LEU A 225 -32.14 -6.93 20.26
CA LEU A 225 -32.75 -6.74 18.93
C LEU A 225 -33.33 -8.05 18.38
N VAL A 226 -32.54 -9.13 18.39
CA VAL A 226 -32.94 -10.45 17.87
C VAL A 226 -33.96 -11.14 18.79
N GLY A 227 -33.90 -10.88 20.10
CA GLY A 227 -34.84 -11.38 21.10
C GLY A 227 -36.14 -10.57 21.15
N GLY A 228 -36.08 -9.25 21.00
CA GLY A 228 -37.25 -8.36 20.93
C GLY A 228 -38.10 -8.59 19.68
N GLU A 229 -37.48 -8.94 18.54
CA GLU A 229 -38.20 -9.33 17.33
C GLU A 229 -38.98 -10.66 17.47
N ARG A 230 -38.72 -11.48 18.50
CA ARG A 230 -39.49 -12.70 18.76
C ARG A 230 -40.72 -12.50 19.65
N GLU A 231 -40.76 -11.45 20.46
CA GLU A 231 -41.93 -11.20 21.33
C GLU A 231 -43.08 -10.48 20.61
N GLU A 232 -42.84 -9.78 19.49
CA GLU A 232 -43.91 -9.16 18.69
C GLU A 232 -44.57 -10.09 17.65
N ILE A 233 -44.05 -11.31 17.44
CA ILE A 233 -44.60 -12.28 16.46
C ILE A 233 -45.43 -13.39 17.15
N GLY A 234 -45.54 -13.38 18.48
CA GLY A 234 -46.14 -14.45 19.28
C GLY A 234 -47.55 -14.22 19.87
N GLU A 235 -48.14 -13.02 19.74
CA GLU A 235 -49.49 -12.74 20.22
C GLU A 235 -50.36 -12.08 19.14
N ARG A 236 -50.80 -12.88 18.17
CA ARG A 236 -52.06 -12.69 17.44
C ARG A 236 -52.68 -14.03 17.06
#